data_AF-A0A9X5UH45-F1
#
_entry.id   AF-A0A9X5UH45-F1
#
_cell.length_a   1.000
_cell.length_b   1.000
_cell.length_c   1.000
_cell.angle_alpha   90.00
_cell.angle_beta   90.00
_cell.angle_gamma   90.00
#
_symmetry.space_group_name_H-M   'P 1'
#
loop_
_entity.id
_entity.type
_entity.pdbx_description
1 polymer ?
#
loop_
_entity_poly.entity_id
_entity_poly.type
_entity_poly.pdbx_seq_one_letter_code
_entity_poly.pdbx_strand_id
1 'polypeptide(L)'
;MSASDGTVRSTPEAVAAVVGLGTLVNGPLLRSFDDLRRHAGVLTDPECWDGRTATEFRSTVWPAYQRALTDLHTQLGRLRTRLGEIQDDIQGAG
;
A
#
# COMPACT_ATOMS: atom_id res chain seq x y z
N MET A 1 14.38 26.18 -34.80
CA MET A 1 13.56 25.49 -33.79
C MET A 1 13.88 24.00 -33.89
N SER A 2 14.89 23.53 -33.17
CA SER A 2 15.16 22.09 -33.06
C SER A 2 14.42 21.58 -31.84
N ALA A 3 13.47 20.67 -32.07
CA ALA A 3 12.83 19.90 -31.02
C ALA A 3 13.92 19.08 -30.34
N SER A 4 14.31 19.47 -29.12
CA SER A 4 14.94 18.54 -28.20
C SER A 4 13.85 17.56 -27.78
N ASP A 5 13.69 16.49 -28.57
CA ASP A 5 12.92 15.32 -28.18
C ASP A 5 13.41 14.91 -26.79
N GLY A 6 12.52 15.07 -25.80
CA GLY A 6 12.79 14.80 -24.39
C GLY A 6 13.08 13.32 -24.20
N THR A 7 14.31 12.93 -24.49
CA THR A 7 14.81 11.58 -24.23
C THR A 7 14.76 11.43 -22.72
N VAL A 8 13.89 10.54 -22.24
CA VAL A 8 13.79 10.16 -20.84
C VAL A 8 15.19 9.73 -20.40
N ARG A 9 15.92 10.59 -19.67
CA ARG A 9 17.21 10.21 -19.09
C ARG A 9 16.91 9.53 -17.77
N SER A 10 16.82 8.21 -17.81
CA SER A 10 16.83 7.39 -16.60
C SER A 10 18.07 7.73 -15.79
N THR A 11 17.88 8.37 -14.64
CA THR A 11 19.00 8.65 -13.73
C THR A 11 19.13 7.52 -12.73
N PRO A 12 20.34 7.23 -12.21
CA PRO A 12 20.53 6.23 -11.16
C PRO A 12 19.62 6.49 -9.94
N GLU A 13 19.32 7.76 -9.64
CA GLU A 13 18.41 8.17 -8.58
C GLU A 13 16.97 7.77 -8.86
N ALA A 14 16.49 7.90 -10.11
CA ALA A 14 15.15 7.47 -10.49
C ALA A 14 14.98 5.96 -10.38
N VAL A 15 15.98 5.19 -10.80
CA VAL A 15 16.05 3.73 -10.63
C VAL A 15 16.01 3.36 -9.15
N ALA A 16 16.84 4.00 -8.33
CA ALA A 16 16.87 3.75 -6.89
C ALA A 16 15.53 4.08 -6.20
N ALA A 17 14.89 5.18 -6.60
CA ALA A 17 13.61 5.62 -6.05
C ALA A 17 12.46 4.65 -6.39
N VAL A 18 12.35 4.20 -7.65
CA VAL A 18 11.27 3.27 -8.05
C VAL A 18 11.44 1.91 -7.35
N VAL A 19 12.67 1.41 -7.23
CA VAL A 19 12.97 0.16 -6.51
C VAL A 19 12.68 0.30 -5.01
N GLY A 20 13.08 1.42 -4.40
CA GLY A 20 12.82 1.71 -2.99
C GLY A 20 11.33 1.78 -2.69
N LEU A 21 10.57 2.50 -3.51
CA LEU A 21 9.12 2.60 -3.38
C LEU A 21 8.43 1.24 -3.60
N GLY A 22 8.85 0.48 -4.61
CA GLY A 22 8.37 -0.87 -4.86
C GLY A 22 8.60 -1.79 -3.66
N THR A 23 9.77 -1.73 -3.03
CA THR A 23 10.10 -2.53 -1.83
C THR A 23 9.16 -2.21 -0.66
N LEU A 24 8.90 -0.92 -0.41
CA LEU A 24 8.00 -0.48 0.67
C LEU A 24 6.57 -0.95 0.45
N VAL A 25 6.06 -0.76 -0.77
CA VAL A 25 4.68 -1.12 -1.15
C VAL A 25 4.49 -2.63 -1.21
N ASN A 26 5.51 -3.40 -1.59
CA ASN A 26 5.41 -4.85 -1.77
C ASN A 26 5.67 -5.67 -0.50
N GLY A 27 6.22 -5.07 0.56
CA GLY A 27 6.63 -5.81 1.75
C GLY A 27 6.14 -5.20 3.06
N PRO A 28 6.86 -4.21 3.64
CA PRO A 28 6.57 -3.70 4.97
C PRO A 28 5.15 -3.17 5.15
N LEU A 29 4.61 -2.42 4.17
CA LEU A 29 3.28 -1.86 4.28
C LEU A 29 2.19 -2.94 4.25
N LEU A 30 2.32 -3.93 3.37
CA LEU A 30 1.37 -5.06 3.29
C LEU A 30 1.33 -5.84 4.60
N ARG A 31 2.51 -6.18 5.16
CA ARG A 31 2.59 -6.86 6.46
C ARG A 31 1.94 -6.05 7.57
N SER A 32 2.14 -4.74 7.60
CA SER A 32 1.49 -3.88 8.59
C SER A 32 -0.04 -3.90 8.51
N PHE A 33 -0.63 -4.02 7.31
CA PHE A 33 -2.09 -4.19 7.18
C PHE A 33 -2.57 -5.52 7.73
N ASP A 34 -1.85 -6.60 7.43
CA ASP A 34 -2.17 -7.93 7.94
C ASP A 34 -2.07 -7.98 9.48
N ASP A 35 -1.02 -7.39 10.05
CA ASP A 35 -0.82 -7.29 11.49
C ASP A 35 -1.93 -6.46 12.15
N LEU A 36 -2.30 -5.31 11.56
CA LEU A 36 -3.38 -4.47 12.06
C LEU A 36 -4.71 -5.24 12.08
N ARG A 37 -5.04 -5.95 11.00
CA ARG A 37 -6.24 -6.80 10.93
C ARG A 37 -6.21 -7.94 11.94
N ARG A 38 -5.05 -8.56 12.16
CA ARG A 38 -4.88 -9.61 13.16
C ARG A 38 -5.17 -9.10 14.56
N HIS A 39 -4.60 -7.95 14.94
CA HIS A 39 -4.84 -7.35 16.26
C HIS A 39 -6.30 -6.92 16.44
N ALA A 40 -6.91 -6.34 15.40
CA ALA A 40 -8.33 -6.03 15.44
C ALA A 40 -9.21 -7.29 15.53
N GLY A 41 -8.80 -8.40 14.94
CA GLY A 41 -9.44 -9.71 15.11
C GLY A 41 -9.57 -10.12 16.58
N VAL A 42 -8.51 -9.95 17.35
CA VAL A 42 -8.53 -10.22 18.81
C VAL A 42 -9.52 -9.30 19.53
N LEU A 43 -9.58 -8.01 19.15
CA LEU A 43 -10.49 -7.04 19.80
C LEU A 43 -11.94 -7.15 19.33
N THR A 44 -12.21 -7.82 18.22
CA THR A 44 -13.57 -8.04 17.70
C THR A 44 -14.17 -9.36 18.16
N ASP A 45 -13.34 -10.26 18.69
CA ASP A 45 -13.77 -11.52 19.28
C ASP A 45 -14.41 -11.28 20.67
N PRO A 46 -15.72 -11.60 20.85
CA PRO A 46 -16.41 -11.42 22.12
C PRO A 46 -15.86 -12.32 23.23
N GLU A 47 -15.21 -13.43 22.92
CA GLU A 47 -14.56 -14.28 23.92
C GLU A 47 -13.28 -13.63 24.49
N CYS A 48 -12.66 -12.72 23.72
CA CYS A 48 -11.45 -12.00 24.12
C CYS A 48 -11.76 -10.65 24.79
N TRP A 49 -12.77 -9.92 24.31
CA TRP A 49 -13.20 -8.65 24.88
C TRP A 49 -14.70 -8.42 24.67
N ASP A 50 -15.45 -8.27 25.77
CA ASP A 50 -16.88 -7.98 25.74
C ASP A 50 -17.28 -6.79 26.64
N GLY A 51 -18.52 -6.32 26.43
CA GLY A 51 -19.10 -5.16 27.08
C GLY A 51 -19.60 -4.13 26.07
N ARG A 52 -20.27 -3.07 26.56
CA ARG A 52 -20.90 -2.06 25.71
C ARG A 52 -19.94 -1.42 24.69
N THR A 53 -18.73 -1.07 25.12
CA THR A 53 -17.71 -0.44 24.27
C THR A 53 -17.09 -1.43 23.28
N ALA A 54 -16.95 -2.71 23.67
CA ALA A 54 -16.55 -3.77 22.75
C ALA A 54 -17.59 -3.96 21.63
N THR A 55 -18.89 -3.89 21.97
CA THR A 55 -19.99 -3.91 21.00
C THR A 55 -19.90 -2.76 20.01
N GLU A 56 -19.70 -1.54 20.50
CA GLU A 56 -19.53 -0.36 19.66
C GLU A 56 -18.31 -0.49 18.74
N PHE A 57 -17.20 -1.00 19.28
CA PHE A 57 -15.99 -1.23 18.50
C PHE A 57 -16.22 -2.22 17.34
N ARG A 58 -16.79 -3.39 17.61
CA ARG A 58 -17.01 -4.44 16.60
C ARG A 58 -18.12 -4.11 15.60
N SER A 59 -19.13 -3.34 16.01
CA SER A 59 -20.28 -3.00 15.15
C SER A 59 -20.06 -1.74 14.31
N THR A 60 -19.31 -0.77 14.83
CA THR A 60 -19.23 0.57 14.23
C THR A 60 -17.80 0.97 13.91
N VAL A 61 -16.93 0.95 14.91
CA VAL A 61 -15.58 1.53 14.79
C VAL A 61 -14.73 0.70 13.82
N TRP A 62 -14.50 -0.58 14.12
CA TRP A 62 -13.64 -1.44 13.31
C TRP A 62 -14.12 -1.60 11.87
N PRO A 63 -15.42 -1.87 11.59
CA PRO A 63 -15.89 -1.99 10.22
C PRO A 63 -15.66 -0.73 9.35
N ALA A 64 -15.74 0.47 9.94
CA ALA A 64 -15.46 1.71 9.22
C ALA A 64 -13.98 1.80 8.80
N TYR A 65 -13.06 1.53 9.72
CA TYR A 65 -11.62 1.52 9.41
C TYR A 65 -11.23 0.36 8.48
N GLN A 66 -11.82 -0.83 8.66
CA GLN A 66 -11.53 -1.99 7.81
C GLN A 66 -11.83 -1.71 6.33
N ARG A 67 -12.89 -0.96 6.03
CA ARG A 67 -13.20 -0.52 4.65
C ARG A 67 -12.09 0.38 4.11
N ALA A 68 -11.72 1.42 4.85
CA ALA A 68 -10.64 2.33 4.43
C ALA A 68 -9.30 1.61 4.22
N LEU A 69 -8.95 0.66 5.10
CA LEU A 69 -7.74 -0.16 4.97
C LEU A 69 -7.80 -1.08 3.75
N THR A 70 -8.96 -1.65 3.44
CA THR A 70 -9.17 -2.49 2.26
C THR A 70 -9.03 -1.67 0.96
N ASP A 71 -9.59 -0.47 0.94
CA ASP A 71 -9.47 0.44 -0.20
C ASP A 71 -8.02 0.88 -0.41
N LEU A 72 -7.31 1.23 0.67
CA LEU A 72 -5.89 1.58 0.62
C LEU A 72 -5.04 0.40 0.13
N HIS A 73 -5.27 -0.82 0.64
CA HIS A 73 -4.59 -2.02 0.16
C HIS A 73 -4.81 -2.23 -1.34
N THR A 74 -6.03 -2.02 -1.83
CA THR A 74 -6.36 -2.09 -3.26
C THR A 74 -5.60 -1.02 -4.06
N GLN A 75 -5.55 0.22 -3.57
CA GLN A 75 -4.80 1.30 -4.21
C GLN A 75 -3.30 1.03 -4.26
N LEU A 76 -2.72 0.47 -3.20
CA LEU A 76 -1.33 0.04 -3.16
C LEU A 76 -1.05 -1.09 -4.15
N GLY A 77 -1.99 -2.02 -4.34
CA GLY A 77 -1.91 -3.03 -5.40
C GLY A 77 -1.84 -2.43 -6.79
N ARG A 78 -2.65 -1.39 -7.07
CA ARG A 78 -2.59 -0.65 -8.35
C ARG A 78 -1.28 0.12 -8.50
N LEU A 79 -0.82 0.76 -7.43
CA LEU A 79 0.47 1.46 -7.41
C LEU A 79 1.61 0.50 -7.74
N ARG A 80 1.62 -0.70 -7.16
CA ARG A 80 2.62 -1.74 -7.47
C ARG A 80 2.67 -2.08 -8.95
N THR A 81 1.51 -2.31 -9.59
CA THR A 81 1.46 -2.58 -11.03
C THR A 81 2.04 -1.40 -11.82
N ARG A 82 1.66 -0.18 -11.47
CA ARG A 82 2.17 1.03 -12.14
C ARG A 82 3.67 1.24 -11.94
N LEU A 83 4.21 0.89 -10.78
CA LEU A 83 5.66 0.96 -10.51
C LEU A 83 6.44 -0.04 -11.36
N GLY A 84 5.88 -1.21 -11.65
CA GLY A 84 6.47 -2.15 -12.61
C GLY A 84 6.59 -1.54 -14.01
N GLU A 85 5.51 -0.96 -14.52
CA GLU A 85 5.50 -0.25 -15.81
C GLU A 85 6.54 0.89 -15.86
N ILE A 86 6.59 1.71 -14.80
CA ILE A 86 7.56 2.81 -14.70
C ILE A 86 9.00 2.29 -14.65
N GLN A 87 9.25 1.18 -13.95
CA GLN A 87 10.57 0.58 -13.89
C GLN A 87 11.00 0.08 -15.27
N ASP A 88 10.11 -0.58 -16.01
CA ASP A 88 10.39 -1.07 -17.37
C ASP A 88 10.68 0.10 -18.33
N ASP A 89 9.92 1.20 -18.24
CA ASP A 89 10.16 2.43 -19.02
C ASP A 89 11.53 3.05 -18.69
N ILE A 90 11.87 3.13 -17.40
CA ILE A 90 13.15 3.67 -16.90
C ILE A 90 14.34 2.81 -17.38
N GLN A 91 14.19 1.49 -17.42
CA GLN A 91 15.25 0.58 -17.86
C GLN A 91 15.37 0.52 -19.39
N GLY A 92 14.26 0.63 -20.13
CA GLY A 92 14.25 0.64 -21.59
C GLY A 92 14.72 1.97 -22.21
N ALA A 93 14.69 3.07 -21.45
CA ALA A 93 15.19 4.38 -21.87
C ALA A 93 16.70 4.58 -21.60
N GLY A 94 17.35 3.65 -20.90
CA GLY A 94 18.78 3.68 -20.54
C GLY A 94 19.71 3.11 -21.61
#